data_AF-A0A968C034-F1
#
_entry.id   AF-A0A968C034-F1
#
_cell.length_a   1.000
_cell.length_b   1.000
_cell.length_c   1.000
_cell.angle_alpha   90.00
_cell.angle_beta   90.00
_cell.angle_gamma   90.00
#
_symmetry.space_group_name_H-M   'P 1'
#
loop_
_entity.id
_entity.type
_entity.pdbx_description
1 polymer ?
#
loop_
_entity_poly.entity_id
_entity_poly.type
_entity_poly.pdbx_seq_one_letter_code
_entity_poly.pdbx_strand_id
1 'polypeptide(L)' 'AITYHRKVRGKQTIISQLDGVPGIGPKRRSALLKHFGSIDAIRAASVEELAAVPGMTRKAAEQLKMSL' A
#
# COMPACT_ATOMS: atom_id res chain seq x y z
N ALA A 1 -30.01 11.03 -9.17
CA ALA A 1 -29.24 9.83 -8.78
C ALA A 1 -27.74 10.19 -8.76
N ILE A 2 -27.11 10.35 -7.58
CA ILE A 2 -25.71 10.86 -7.44
C ILE A 2 -24.87 9.95 -6.51
N THR A 3 -25.16 8.65 -6.49
CA THR A 3 -24.51 7.70 -5.56
C THR A 3 -23.66 6.63 -6.25
N TYR A 4 -23.54 6.66 -7.58
CA TYR A 4 -22.81 5.61 -8.31
C TYR A 4 -21.35 5.97 -8.66
N HIS A 5 -20.97 7.25 -8.67
CA HIS A 5 -19.61 7.68 -9.05
C HIS A 5 -18.60 7.78 -7.89
N ARG A 6 -19.04 7.65 -6.62
CA ARG A 6 -18.12 7.74 -5.47
C ARG A 6 -17.13 6.55 -5.41
N LYS A 7 -17.53 5.38 -5.91
CA LYS A 7 -16.73 4.14 -5.81
C LYS A 7 -15.52 4.09 -6.75
N VAL A 8 -15.54 4.86 -7.85
CA VAL A 8 -14.47 4.87 -8.85
C VAL A 8 -13.28 5.75 -8.42
N ARG A 9 -13.53 6.88 -7.74
CA ARG A 9 -12.44 7.77 -7.25
C ARG A 9 -11.59 7.17 -6.13
N GLY A 10 -12.19 6.39 -5.22
CA GLY A 10 -11.45 5.78 -4.11
C GLY A 10 -10.31 4.86 -4.57
N LYS A 11 -10.51 4.14 -5.69
CA LYS A 11 -9.47 3.26 -6.26
C LYS A 11 -8.29 4.03 -6.86
N GLN A 12 -8.50 5.22 -7.43
CA GLN A 12 -7.42 6.02 -7.99
C GLN A 12 -6.57 6.69 -6.90
N THR A 13 -7.17 7.11 -5.79
CA THR A 13 -6.42 7.66 -4.63
C THR A 13 -5.54 6.61 -3.96
N ILE A 14 -5.99 5.35 -3.94
CA ILE A 14 -5.22 4.24 -3.34
C ILE A 14 -3.95 3.91 -4.14
N ILE A 15 -3.95 4.16 -5.44
CA ILE A 15 -2.78 3.88 -6.28
C ILE A 15 -1.71 4.97 -6.05
N SER A 16 -2.09 6.24 -5.90
CA SER A 16 -1.15 7.36 -5.90
C SER A 16 -0.26 7.46 -4.65
N GLN A 17 -0.73 7.06 -3.46
CA GLN A 17 0.07 7.21 -2.24
C GLN A 17 1.17 6.16 -2.09
N LEU A 18 0.97 4.96 -2.62
CA LEU A 18 2.01 3.92 -2.65
C LEU A 18 2.87 3.95 -3.92
N ASP A 19 2.49 4.75 -4.93
CA ASP A 19 3.30 4.96 -6.14
C ASP A 19 4.49 5.89 -5.92
N GLY A 20 4.42 6.79 -4.93
CA GLY A 20 5.51 7.70 -4.61
C GLY A 20 6.71 7.06 -3.91
N VAL A 21 6.62 5.78 -3.51
CA VAL A 21 7.64 5.13 -2.68
C VAL A 21 8.71 4.45 -3.55
N PRO A 22 9.95 4.98 -3.59
CA PRO A 22 11.03 4.36 -4.35
C PRO A 22 11.36 2.97 -3.80
N GLY A 23 11.43 1.97 -4.68
CA GLY A 23 11.70 0.57 -4.31
C GLY A 23 10.47 -0.31 -4.04
N ILE A 24 9.26 0.28 -3.98
CA ILE A 24 7.99 -0.45 -3.92
C ILE A 24 7.35 -0.49 -5.30
N GLY A 25 7.67 -1.54 -6.05
CA GLY A 25 7.06 -1.81 -7.35
C GLY A 25 5.61 -2.31 -7.26
N PRO A 26 4.89 -2.37 -8.39
CA PRO A 26 3.46 -2.71 -8.44
C PRO A 26 3.14 -4.11 -7.87
N LYS A 27 4.08 -5.07 -7.96
CA LYS A 27 3.94 -6.41 -7.39
C LYS A 27 3.88 -6.41 -5.86
N ARG A 28 4.80 -5.67 -5.22
CA ARG A 28 4.85 -5.50 -3.75
C ARG A 28 3.64 -4.73 -3.25
N ARG A 29 3.27 -3.68 -3.98
CA ARG A 29 2.08 -2.87 -3.69
C ARG A 29 0.80 -3.71 -3.71
N SER A 30 0.64 -4.54 -4.74
CA SER A 30 -0.51 -5.46 -4.85
C SER A 30 -0.50 -6.51 -3.74
N ALA A 31 0.67 -7.01 -3.34
CA ALA A 31 0.79 -7.96 -2.24
C ALA A 31 0.40 -7.32 -0.90
N LEU A 32 0.88 -6.10 -0.62
CA LEU A 32 0.51 -5.31 0.55
C LEU A 32 -1.00 -5.03 0.59
N LEU A 33 -1.57 -4.56 -0.53
CA LEU A 33 -3.01 -4.29 -0.63
C LEU A 33 -3.85 -5.55 -0.46
N LYS A 34 -3.40 -6.70 -0.97
CA LYS A 34 -4.06 -7.99 -0.74
C LYS A 34 -3.97 -8.46 0.71
N HIS A 35 -2.85 -8.19 1.38
CA HIS A 35 -2.61 -8.63 2.74
C HIS A 35 -3.32 -7.76 3.78
N PHE A 36 -3.19 -6.44 3.66
CA PHE A 36 -3.72 -5.46 4.62
C PHE A 36 -5.08 -4.87 4.23
N GLY A 37 -5.49 -5.00 2.96
CA GLY A 37 -6.80 -4.55 2.46
C GLY A 37 -6.91 -3.05 2.19
N SER A 38 -6.23 -2.19 2.94
CA SER A 38 -6.26 -0.73 2.77
C SER A 38 -4.89 -0.08 3.00
N ILE A 39 -4.74 1.17 2.52
CA ILE A 39 -3.53 1.96 2.80
C ILE A 39 -3.40 2.29 4.28
N ASP A 40 -4.51 2.62 4.92
CA ASP A 40 -4.50 2.96 6.34
C ASP A 40 -3.97 1.79 7.18
N ALA A 41 -4.35 0.56 6.82
CA ALA A 41 -3.81 -0.65 7.43
C ALA A 41 -2.31 -0.83 7.14
N ILE A 42 -1.85 -0.56 5.92
CA ILE A 42 -0.41 -0.58 5.57
C ILE A 42 0.37 0.48 6.36
N ARG A 43 -0.18 1.69 6.53
CA ARG A 43 0.44 2.76 7.30
C ARG A 43 0.46 2.44 8.80
N ALA A 44 -0.56 1.79 9.31
CA ALA A 44 -0.61 1.32 10.70
C ALA A 44 0.34 0.14 10.96
N ALA A 45 0.54 -0.74 9.97
CA ALA A 45 1.38 -1.92 10.09
C ALA A 45 2.83 -1.58 10.44
N SER A 46 3.44 -2.43 11.26
CA SER A 46 4.85 -2.35 11.64
C SER A 46 5.76 -2.79 10.50
N VAL A 47 7.05 -2.44 10.59
CA VAL A 47 8.07 -2.87 9.61
C VAL A 47 8.13 -4.40 9.50
N GLU A 48 7.94 -5.11 10.61
CA GLU A 48 7.96 -6.58 10.64
C GLU A 48 6.77 -7.18 9.89
N GLU A 49 5.56 -6.65 10.10
CA GLU A 49 4.36 -7.09 9.38
C GLU A 49 4.46 -6.79 7.88
N LEU A 50 4.97 -5.61 7.52
CA LEU A 50 5.22 -5.26 6.13
C LEU A 50 6.25 -6.21 5.50
N ALA A 51 7.32 -6.55 6.22
CA ALA A 51 8.36 -7.47 5.77
C ALA A 51 7.89 -8.94 5.71
N ALA A 52 6.86 -9.31 6.48
CA ALA A 52 6.25 -10.64 6.43
C ALA A 52 5.44 -10.89 5.14
N VAL A 53 5.10 -9.82 4.40
CA VAL A 53 4.36 -9.96 3.15
C VAL A 53 5.20 -10.65 2.07
N PRO A 54 4.64 -11.66 1.35
CA PRO A 54 5.35 -12.36 0.30
C PRO A 54 5.93 -11.43 -0.78
N GLY A 55 7.25 -11.47 -0.95
CA GLY A 55 7.97 -10.63 -1.92
C GLY A 55 8.38 -9.25 -1.39
N MET A 56 8.08 -8.94 -0.12
CA MET A 56 8.67 -7.82 0.59
C MET A 56 10.02 -8.20 1.18
N THR A 57 10.88 -7.20 1.36
CA THR A 57 12.12 -7.33 2.14
C THR A 57 12.07 -6.32 3.28
N ARG A 58 12.80 -6.59 4.36
CA ARG A 58 12.90 -5.67 5.50
C ARG A 58 13.30 -4.26 5.07
N LYS A 59 14.30 -4.14 4.19
CA LYS A 59 14.73 -2.86 3.63
C LYS A 59 13.61 -2.13 2.88
N ALA A 60 12.79 -2.84 2.10
CA ALA A 60 11.68 -2.22 1.39
C ALA A 60 10.54 -1.80 2.34
N ALA A 61 10.28 -2.58 3.39
CA ALA A 61 9.33 -2.25 4.45
C ALA A 61 9.76 -1.00 5.23
N GLU A 62 11.04 -0.90 5.59
CA GLU A 62 11.63 0.28 6.25
C GLU A 62 11.50 1.52 5.37
N GLN A 63 11.87 1.41 4.09
CA GLN A 63 11.73 2.51 3.13
C GLN A 63 10.27 2.97 2.98
N LEU A 64 9.34 2.03 2.90
CA LEU A 64 7.91 2.33 2.87
C LEU A 64 7.46 3.07 4.13
N LYS A 65 7.92 2.66 5.31
CA LYS A 65 7.57 3.28 6.58
C LYS A 65 8.19 4.67 6.76
N MET A 66 9.39 4.90 6.22
CA MET A 66 10.03 6.22 6.21
C MET A 66 9.36 7.21 5.24
N SER A 67 8.71 6.70 4.20
CA SER A 67 8.08 7.51 3.15
C SER A 67 6.59 7.81 3.38
N LEU A 68 5.93 7.16 4.34
CA LEU A 68 4.49 7.26 4.63
C LEU A 68 4.19 8.06 5.89
#